data_AF-A0A2E5TYT1-F1
#
_entry.id   AF-A0A2E5TYT1-F1
#
_cell.length_a   1.000
_cell.length_b   1.000
_cell.length_c   1.000
_cell.angle_alpha   90.00
_cell.angle_beta   90.00
_cell.angle_gamma   90.00
#
_symmetry.space_group_name_H-M   'P 1'
#
loop_
_entity.id
_entity.type
_entity.pdbx_description
1 polymer ?
#
loop_
_entity_poly.entity_id
_entity_poly.type
_entity_poly.pdbx_seq_one_letter_code
_entity_poly.pdbx_strand_id
1 'polypeptide(L)'
;MYLIRRTYKTKPYEAVNAAKLIKEQADLYTSEGHRSECRVYYNSGTTPGEPNRVYLEWTAEVFDNPSREGNVIPKKIMEAGAKYRPLLDIDNGPSNWIEFFQIL
;
A
#
# COMPACT_ATOMS: atom_id res chain seq x y z
N MET A 1 14.65 4.82 -12.64
CA MET A 1 13.95 4.64 -11.37
C MET A 1 12.53 5.21 -11.42
N TYR A 2 11.59 4.52 -10.77
CA TYR A 2 10.20 4.92 -10.56
C TYR A 2 9.93 5.07 -9.06
N LEU A 3 9.12 6.07 -8.68
CA LEU A 3 8.40 6.09 -7.42
C LEU A 3 7.05 5.42 -7.64
N ILE A 4 6.79 4.34 -6.92
CA ILE A 4 5.51 3.64 -6.95
C ILE A 4 4.74 4.01 -5.68
N ARG A 5 3.50 4.45 -5.83
CA ARG A 5 2.59 4.75 -4.71
C ARG A 5 1.36 3.87 -4.81
N ARG A 6 1.07 3.11 -3.75
CA ARG A 6 -0.24 2.53 -3.55
C ARG A 6 -1.03 3.38 -2.56
N THR A 7 -2.15 3.90 -3.02
CA THR A 7 -3.07 4.69 -2.21
C THR A 7 -4.23 3.80 -1.78
N TYR A 8 -4.64 3.92 -0.52
CA TYR A 8 -5.76 3.20 0.08
C TYR A 8 -6.80 4.18 0.58
N LYS A 9 -8.07 3.92 0.26
CA LYS A 9 -9.25 4.57 0.84
C LYS A 9 -9.69 3.77 2.07
N THR A 10 -9.67 4.39 3.24
CA THR A 10 -10.06 3.73 4.49
C THR A 10 -11.45 4.15 4.92
N LYS A 11 -12.09 3.33 5.74
CA LYS A 11 -13.29 3.75 6.48
C LYS A 11 -12.98 4.96 7.36
N PRO A 12 -13.99 5.79 7.70
CA PRO A 12 -13.82 6.89 8.64
C PRO A 12 -13.13 6.43 9.92
N TYR A 13 -12.13 7.20 10.37
CA TYR A 13 -11.35 6.96 11.60
C TYR A 13 -10.43 5.73 11.60
N GLU A 14 -10.36 4.96 10.50
CA GLU A 14 -9.52 3.75 10.41
C GLU A 14 -8.14 3.99 9.78
N ALA A 15 -7.85 5.21 9.30
CA ALA A 15 -6.61 5.50 8.55
C ALA A 15 -5.34 5.08 9.29
N VAL A 16 -5.25 5.39 10.59
CA VAL A 16 -4.07 5.02 11.40
C VAL A 16 -3.96 3.51 11.64
N ASN A 17 -5.09 2.82 11.83
CA ASN A 17 -5.11 1.37 12.06
C ASN A 17 -4.71 0.62 10.79
N ALA A 18 -5.27 1.04 9.65
CA ALA A 18 -4.88 0.53 8.34
C ALA A 18 -3.39 0.82 8.06
N ALA A 19 -2.89 2.02 8.33
CA ALA A 19 -1.49 2.38 8.10
C ALA A 19 -0.51 1.48 8.87
N LYS A 20 -0.80 1.16 10.13
CA LYS A 20 0.03 0.23 10.94
C LYS A 20 0.11 -1.17 10.31
N LEU A 21 -1.04 -1.72 9.91
CA LEU A 21 -1.12 -3.06 9.28
C LEU A 21 -0.49 -3.08 7.88
N ILE A 22 -0.67 -1.99 7.11
CA ILE A 22 -0.04 -1.83 5.80
C ILE A 22 1.48 -1.73 5.96
N LYS A 23 1.99 -1.02 6.97
CA LYS A 23 3.43 -0.96 7.28
C LYS A 23 3.98 -2.34 7.64
N GLU A 24 3.29 -3.12 8.49
CA GLU A 24 3.68 -4.50 8.81
C GLU A 24 3.80 -5.35 7.53
N GLN A 25 2.82 -5.27 6.62
CA GLN A 25 2.90 -5.99 5.34
C GLN A 25 4.05 -5.49 4.47
N ALA A 26 4.24 -4.17 4.38
CA ALA A 26 5.27 -3.55 3.55
C ALA A 26 6.69 -3.92 4.03
N ASP A 27 6.88 -4.03 5.33
CA ASP A 27 8.14 -4.48 5.93
C ASP A 27 8.42 -5.94 5.59
N LEU A 28 7.41 -6.80 5.56
CA LEU A 28 7.57 -8.17 5.09
C LEU A 28 7.93 -8.24 3.59
N TYR A 29 7.33 -7.40 2.74
CA TYR A 29 7.75 -7.31 1.34
C TYR A 29 9.21 -6.87 1.21
N THR A 30 9.65 -5.94 2.05
CA THR A 30 11.03 -5.45 2.06
C THR A 30 11.99 -6.54 2.54
N SER A 31 11.68 -7.23 3.65
CA SER A 31 12.54 -8.27 4.22
C SER A 31 12.72 -9.49 3.33
N GLU A 32 11.71 -9.80 2.52
CA GLU A 32 11.73 -10.90 1.55
C GLU A 32 12.28 -10.47 0.17
N GLY A 33 12.78 -9.23 0.04
CA GLY A 33 13.39 -8.73 -1.19
C GLY A 33 12.42 -8.45 -2.34
N HIS A 34 11.11 -8.43 -2.09
CA HIS A 34 10.09 -8.15 -3.11
C HIS A 34 9.95 -6.67 -3.45
N ARG A 35 10.32 -5.78 -2.52
CA ARG A 35 10.29 -4.32 -2.69
C ARG A 35 11.52 -3.69 -2.08
N SER A 36 11.88 -2.50 -2.56
CA SER A 36 12.78 -1.62 -1.83
C SER A 36 12.15 -1.21 -0.48
N GLU A 37 12.92 -0.49 0.32
CA GLU A 37 12.41 0.12 1.54
C GLU A 37 11.11 0.89 1.26
N CYS A 38 10.10 0.59 2.08
CA CYS A 38 8.76 1.13 1.95
C CYS A 38 8.51 2.25 2.97
N ARG A 39 7.91 3.35 2.52
CA ARG A 39 7.39 4.42 3.38
C ARG A 39 5.88 4.33 3.46
N VAL A 40 5.33 4.44 4.67
CA VAL A 40 3.89 4.47 4.90
C VAL A 40 3.53 5.72 5.68
N TYR A 41 2.56 6.47 5.18
CA TYR A 41 2.01 7.67 5.82
C TYR A 41 0.51 7.74 5.56
N TYR A 42 -0.21 8.52 6.35
CA TYR A 42 -1.66 8.60 6.26
C TYR A 42 -2.15 10.00 6.57
N ASN A 43 -3.36 10.30 6.10
CA ASN A 43 -4.12 11.47 6.51
C ASN A 43 -5.41 11.02 7.21
N SER A 44 -5.80 11.71 8.27
CA SER A 44 -6.96 11.35 9.09
C SER A 44 -8.24 12.03 8.56
N GLY A 45 -9.36 11.82 9.25
CA GLY A 45 -10.63 12.48 8.94
C GLY A 45 -10.62 14.01 9.08
N THR A 46 -9.59 14.58 9.72
CA THR A 46 -9.52 16.01 10.05
C THR A 46 -8.43 16.77 9.28
N THR A 47 -7.70 16.10 8.39
CA THR A 47 -6.67 16.72 7.55
C THR A 47 -7.26 17.30 6.26
N PRO A 48 -6.72 18.44 5.77
CA PRO A 48 -7.10 19.00 4.46
C PRO A 48 -6.90 18.01 3.29
N GLY A 49 -7.67 18.22 2.22
CA GLY A 49 -7.66 17.35 1.04
C GLY A 49 -8.70 16.22 1.14
N GLU A 50 -8.46 15.12 0.43
CA GLU A 50 -9.27 13.90 0.51
C GLU A 50 -8.94 13.14 1.80
N PRO A 51 -9.82 13.09 2.83
CA PRO A 51 -9.51 12.49 4.12
C PRO A 51 -9.52 10.96 4.07
N ASN A 52 -9.06 10.32 5.14
CA ASN A 52 -9.08 8.87 5.31
C ASN A 52 -8.31 8.11 4.20
N ARG A 53 -7.07 8.55 3.95
CA ARG A 53 -6.15 7.93 3.00
C ARG A 53 -4.92 7.39 3.72
N VAL A 54 -4.43 6.26 3.21
CA VAL A 54 -3.09 5.74 3.52
C VAL A 54 -2.30 5.67 2.22
N TYR A 55 -1.04 6.04 2.27
CA TYR A 55 -0.12 5.99 1.16
C TYR A 55 1.04 5.06 1.52
N LEU A 56 1.32 4.11 0.63
CA LEU A 56 2.48 3.23 0.67
C LEU A 56 3.35 3.56 -0.55
N GLU A 57 4.60 3.92 -0.31
CA GLU A 57 5.55 4.27 -1.35
C GLU A 57 6.79 3.41 -1.29
N TRP A 58 7.33 3.08 -2.47
CA TRP A 58 8.64 2.45 -2.63
C TRP A 58 9.23 2.82 -3.99
N THR A 59 10.52 2.65 -4.18
CA THR A 59 11.19 2.87 -5.46
C THR A 59 11.46 1.56 -6.18
N ALA A 60 11.48 1.61 -7.51
CA ALA A 60 11.82 0.46 -8.33
C ALA A 60 12.58 0.89 -9.58
N GLU A 61 13.56 0.11 -10.02
CA GLU A 61 14.26 0.39 -11.28
C GLU A 61 13.45 -0.04 -12.50
N VAL A 62 12.67 -1.11 -12.35
CA VAL A 62 11.84 -1.67 -13.42
C VAL A 62 10.38 -1.63 -12.97
N PHE A 63 9.52 -1.19 -13.89
CA PHE A 63 8.09 -1.37 -13.75
C PHE A 63 7.74 -2.79 -14.19
N ASP A 64 7.37 -3.65 -13.25
CA ASP A 64 7.13 -5.05 -13.50
C ASP A 64 5.69 -5.46 -13.10
N ASN A 65 5.12 -6.41 -13.83
CA ASN A 65 3.75 -6.85 -13.64
C ASN A 65 3.64 -7.64 -12.32
N PRO A 66 2.74 -7.27 -11.38
CA PRO A 66 2.48 -8.08 -10.19
C PRO A 66 2.01 -9.51 -10.48
N SER A 67 1.40 -9.74 -11.64
CA SER A 67 0.94 -11.04 -12.13
C SER A 67 1.92 -11.75 -13.06
N ARG A 68 3.17 -11.29 -13.16
CA ARG A 68 4.20 -11.96 -13.96
C ARG A 68 4.44 -13.40 -13.48
N GLU A 69 4.84 -14.24 -14.41
CA GLU A 69 5.26 -15.61 -14.13
C GLU A 69 6.42 -15.62 -13.12
N GLY A 70 6.38 -16.53 -12.15
CA GLY A 70 7.41 -16.66 -11.11
C GLY A 70 7.30 -15.69 -9.93
N ASN A 71 6.35 -14.74 -9.91
CA ASN A 71 6.13 -13.88 -8.73
C ASN A 71 5.39 -14.64 -7.61
N VAL A 72 6.14 -15.41 -6.82
CA VAL A 72 5.61 -16.16 -5.68
C VAL A 72 5.65 -15.28 -4.44
N ILE A 73 4.50 -14.72 -4.05
CA ILE A 73 4.39 -13.93 -2.81
C ILE A 73 4.24 -14.89 -1.61
N PRO A 74 5.11 -14.81 -0.59
CA PRO A 74 5.00 -15.64 0.60
C PRO A 74 3.64 -15.53 1.29
N LYS A 75 3.09 -16.66 1.74
CA LYS A 75 1.77 -16.73 2.38
C LYS A 75 1.60 -15.74 3.54
N LYS A 76 2.64 -15.57 4.37
CA LYS A 76 2.65 -14.62 5.50
C LYS A 76 2.37 -13.17 5.07
N ILE A 77 2.83 -12.77 3.88
CA ILE A 77 2.58 -11.43 3.34
C ILE A 77 1.12 -11.30 2.91
N MET A 78 0.55 -12.35 2.33
CA MET A 78 -0.87 -12.38 1.94
C MET A 78 -1.80 -12.36 3.15
N GLU A 79 -1.44 -13.08 4.21
CA GLU A 79 -2.15 -13.10 5.50
C GLU A 79 -2.07 -11.74 6.20
N ALA A 80 -0.89 -11.10 6.25
CA ALA A 80 -0.76 -9.72 6.73
C ALA A 80 -1.64 -8.75 5.92
N GLY A 81 -1.69 -8.93 4.59
CA GLY A 81 -2.57 -8.16 3.71
C GLY A 81 -4.06 -8.33 4.00
N ALA A 82 -4.48 -9.50 4.49
CA ALA A 82 -5.88 -9.75 4.82
C ALA A 82 -6.33 -8.95 6.05
N LYS A 83 -5.42 -8.60 6.96
CA LYS A 83 -5.75 -7.90 8.22
C LYS A 83 -6.32 -6.51 8.00
N TYR A 84 -5.80 -5.74 7.03
CA TYR A 84 -6.30 -4.37 6.78
C TYR A 84 -7.47 -4.29 5.82
N ARG A 85 -7.74 -5.33 5.02
CA ARG A 85 -8.84 -5.30 4.01
C ARG A 85 -10.20 -4.91 4.61
N PRO A 86 -10.60 -5.40 5.80
CA PRO A 86 -11.85 -4.99 6.43
C PRO A 86 -11.92 -3.50 6.84
N LEU A 87 -10.77 -2.82 6.95
CA LEU A 87 -10.67 -1.40 7.32
C LEU A 87 -10.78 -0.47 6.10
N LEU A 88 -10.77 -1.04 4.89
CA LEU A 88 -10.87 -0.29 3.66
C LEU A 88 -12.33 0.06 3.35
N ASP A 89 -12.51 1.24 2.78
CA ASP A 89 -13.79 1.72 2.28
C ASP A 89 -13.93 1.24 0.83
N ILE A 90 -14.91 0.35 0.61
CA ILE A 90 -15.23 -0.25 -0.69
C ILE A 90 -16.46 0.41 -1.34
N ASP A 91 -17.01 1.45 -0.72
CA ASP A 91 -18.18 2.15 -1.22
C ASP A 91 -17.74 3.10 -2.35
N ASN A 92 -18.53 3.13 -3.43
CA ASN A 92 -18.32 4.02 -4.57
C ASN A 92 -16.94 3.88 -5.24
N GLY A 93 -16.53 2.63 -5.50
CA GLY A 93 -15.39 2.34 -6.39
C GLY A 93 -14.25 1.59 -5.70
N PRO A 94 -13.03 1.63 -6.26
CA PRO A 94 -11.90 0.87 -5.75
C PRO A 94 -11.42 1.42 -4.41
N SER A 95 -11.15 0.52 -3.47
CA SER A 95 -10.63 0.86 -2.15
C SER A 95 -9.11 1.10 -2.11
N ASN A 96 -8.41 0.78 -3.21
CA ASN A 96 -7.00 1.08 -3.40
C ASN A 96 -6.64 1.12 -4.89
N TRP A 97 -5.58 1.86 -5.24
CA TRP A 97 -5.02 1.96 -6.59
C TRP A 97 -3.51 2.16 -6.53
N ILE A 98 -2.84 1.96 -7.66
CA ILE A 98 -1.38 2.15 -7.78
C ILE A 98 -1.11 3.25 -8.81
N GLU A 99 -0.21 4.15 -8.44
CA GLU A 99 0.31 5.24 -9.24
C GLU A 99 1.80 5.03 -9.48
N PHE A 100 2.28 5.49 -10.63
CA PHE A 100 3.68 5.37 -11.05
C PHE A 100 4.18 6.74 -11.48
N PHE A 101 5.32 7.14 -10.91
CA PHE A 101 5.97 8.39 -11.24
C PHE A 101 7.41 8.09 -11.66
N GLN A 102 7.76 8.44 -12.89
CA GLN A 102 9.16 8.42 -13.30
C GLN A 102 9.89 9.56 -12.59
N ILE A 103 11.02 9.24 -11.95
CA ILE A 103 11.86 10.24 -11.27
C ILE A 103 13.13 10.46 -12.08
N LEU A 104 13.52 11.73 -12.19
CA LEU A 104 14.70 12.22 -12.92
C LEU A 104 15.93 12.23 -12.01
#